data_AF-A0A7K3QRB0-F1
#
_entry.id   AF-A0A7K3QRB0-F1
#
_cell.length_a   1.000
_cell.length_b   1.000
_cell.length_c   1.000
_cell.angle_alpha   90.00
_cell.angle_beta   90.00
_cell.angle_gamma   90.00
#
_symmetry.space_group_name_H-M   'P 1'
#
loop_
_entity.id
_entity.type
_entity.pdbx_description
1 polymer ?
#
loop_
_entity_poly.entity_id
_entity_poly.type
_entity_poly.pdbx_seq_one_letter_code
_entity_poly.pdbx_strand_id
1 'polypeptide(L)' 'MGWQKIGHTLDNLGVEVDLDEGDMPTDAVVLVKVIKEDGSVSMTKGRSETLDWINALGMLTAAQAIENSGYQLAEDD' A
#
# COMPACT_ATOMS: atom_id res chain seq x y z
N MET A 1 -2.24 20.12 7.17
CA MET A 1 -2.38 18.72 6.72
C MET A 1 -3.20 17.97 7.75
N GLY A 2 -4.22 17.22 7.33
CA GLY A 2 -5.06 16.41 8.22
C GLY A 2 -4.85 14.92 7.94
N TRP A 3 -4.90 14.10 8.98
CA TRP A 3 -4.96 12.65 8.83
C TRP A 3 -6.39 12.25 8.45
N GLN A 4 -6.52 11.37 7.46
CA GLN A 4 -7.79 10.77 7.08
C GLN A 4 -7.62 9.26 7.01
N LYS A 5 -8.68 8.51 7.31
CA LYS A 5 -8.69 7.06 7.08
C LYS A 5 -8.69 6.80 5.58
N ILE A 6 -7.85 5.87 5.14
CA ILE A 6 -7.58 5.67 3.72
C ILE A 6 -8.62 4.82 3.00
N GLY A 7 -9.44 4.03 3.74
CA GLY A 7 -10.38 3.06 3.18
C GLY A 7 -11.23 3.60 2.02
N HIS A 8 -12.03 4.65 2.28
CA HIS A 8 -12.89 5.25 1.24
C HIS A 8 -12.09 5.78 0.03
N THR A 9 -10.84 6.21 0.22
CA THR A 9 -9.97 6.62 -0.90
C THR A 9 -9.54 5.42 -1.73
N LEU A 10 -9.17 4.31 -1.10
CA LEU A 10 -8.83 3.07 -1.80
C LEU A 10 -10.03 2.50 -2.56
N ASP A 11 -11.21 2.50 -1.92
CA ASP A 11 -12.46 2.03 -2.53
C ASP A 11 -12.79 2.82 -3.80
N ASN A 12 -12.69 4.16 -3.75
CA ASN A 12 -12.94 5.02 -4.92
C ASN A 12 -11.89 4.85 -6.03
N LEU A 13 -10.67 4.43 -5.68
CA LEU A 13 -9.62 4.14 -6.64
C LEU A 13 -9.71 2.71 -7.20
N GLY A 14 -10.60 1.87 -6.66
CA GLY A 14 -10.74 0.46 -7.05
C GLY A 14 -9.53 -0.38 -6.65
N VAL A 15 -8.89 -0.08 -5.52
CA VAL A 15 -7.74 -0.86 -5.03
C VAL A 15 -8.24 -2.09 -4.29
N GLU A 16 -7.81 -3.26 -4.74
CA GLU A 16 -8.07 -4.55 -4.11
C GLU A 16 -6.75 -5.19 -3.67
N VAL A 17 -6.81 -6.06 -2.67
CA VAL A 17 -5.69 -6.89 -2.22
C VAL A 17 -6.14 -8.33 -2.25
N ASP A 18 -5.26 -9.20 -2.76
CA ASP A 18 -5.48 -10.64 -2.77
C ASP A 18 -5.12 -11.22 -1.40
N LEU A 19 -6.08 -11.88 -0.75
CA LEU A 19 -5.96 -12.46 0.59
C LEU A 19 -6.70 -13.80 0.60
N ASP A 20 -6.07 -14.80 1.19
CA ASP A 20 -6.63 -16.15 1.26
C ASP A 20 -7.59 -16.31 2.45
N GLU A 21 -8.39 -17.38 2.43
CA GLU A 21 -9.27 -17.72 3.54
C GLU A 21 -8.46 -18.00 4.81
N GLY A 22 -8.70 -17.21 5.86
CA GLY A 22 -8.01 -17.31 7.14
C GLY A 22 -6.84 -16.33 7.30
N ASP A 23 -6.48 -15.59 6.26
CA ASP A 23 -5.52 -14.50 6.37
C ASP A 23 -6.01 -13.41 7.33
N MET A 24 -5.07 -12.89 8.12
CA MET A 24 -5.33 -11.82 9.09
C MET A 24 -4.33 -10.69 8.89
N PRO A 25 -4.65 -9.69 8.05
CA PRO A 25 -3.82 -8.51 7.89
C PRO A 25 -3.71 -7.75 9.22
N THR A 26 -2.48 -7.58 9.73
CA THR A 26 -2.23 -6.87 11.00
C THR A 26 -1.88 -5.40 10.76
N ASP A 27 -1.15 -5.12 9.68
CA ASP A 27 -0.62 -3.80 9.37
C ASP A 27 -0.61 -3.55 7.86
N ALA A 28 -0.69 -2.27 7.48
CA ALA A 28 -0.59 -1.84 6.10
C ALA A 28 0.38 -0.67 5.95
N VAL A 29 1.06 -0.63 4.81
CA VAL A 29 1.75 0.56 4.29
C VAL A 29 1.08 0.92 2.98
N VAL A 30 0.70 2.18 2.84
CA VAL A 30 0.04 2.69 1.63
C VAL A 30 0.85 3.82 1.02
N LEU A 31 1.10 3.72 -0.28
CA LEU A 31 1.68 4.78 -1.10
C LEU A 31 0.58 5.34 -1.99
N VAL A 32 0.36 6.65 -1.92
CA VAL A 32 -0.72 7.31 -2.67
C VAL A 32 -0.12 8.42 -3.51
N LYS A 33 -0.32 8.32 -4.82
CA LYS A 33 -0.03 9.41 -5.76
C LYS A 33 -1.16 10.43 -5.67
N VAL A 34 -0.81 11.69 -5.45
CA VAL A 34 -1.76 12.79 -5.26
C VAL A 34 -1.45 13.90 -6.25
N ILE A 35 -2.46 14.29 -7.02
CA ILE A 35 -2.44 15.51 -7.82
C ILE A 35 -2.89 16.67 -6.92
N LYS A 36 -2.09 17.72 -6.83
CA LYS A 36 -2.38 18.94 -6.06
C LYS A 36 -3.24 19.91 -6.88
N GLU A 37 -3.80 20.91 -6.21
CA GLU A 37 -4.62 21.94 -6.84
C GLU A 37 -3.88 22.72 -7.93
N ASP A 38 -2.56 22.88 -7.80
CA ASP A 38 -1.69 23.52 -8.79
C ASP A 38 -1.30 22.60 -9.96
N GLY A 39 -1.86 21.38 -10.01
CA GLY A 39 -1.56 20.36 -11.01
C GLY A 39 -0.26 19.60 -10.76
N SER A 40 0.52 19.94 -9.72
CA SER A 40 1.72 19.19 -9.36
C SER A 40 1.38 17.79 -8.86
N VAL A 41 2.29 16.84 -9.12
CA VAL A 41 2.17 15.47 -8.63
C VAL A 41 3.07 15.30 -7.42
N SER A 42 2.52 14.72 -6.37
CA SER A 42 3.24 14.35 -5.16
C SER A 42 2.93 12.90 -4.79
N MET A 43 3.76 12.31 -3.95
CA MET A 43 3.48 11.03 -3.32
C MET A 43 3.36 11.24 -1.82
N THR A 44 2.39 10.57 -1.19
CA THR A 44 2.25 10.52 0.26
C THR A 44 2.25 9.07 0.73
N LYS A 45 2.76 8.85 1.94
CA LYS A 45 2.83 7.53 2.58
C LYS A 45 2.01 7.54 3.85
N GLY A 46 1.11 6.57 3.98
CA GLY A 46 0.43 6.22 5.22
C GLY A 46 0.90 4.87 5.74
N ARG A 47 0.71 4.60 7.03
CA ARG A 47 0.90 3.28 7.63
C ARG A 47 -0.03 3.07 8.82
N SER A 48 -0.26 1.83 9.21
CA SER A 48 -0.88 1.49 10.50
C SER A 48 -0.13 2.15 11.66
N GLU A 49 -0.84 2.55 12.70
CA GLU A 49 -0.25 3.19 13.89
C GLU A 49 0.66 2.24 14.67
N THR A 50 0.31 0.96 14.69
CA THR A 50 1.04 -0.15 15.33
C THR A 50 2.31 -0.56 14.59
N LEU A 51 2.45 -0.15 13.32
CA LEU A 51 3.57 -0.58 12.49
C LEU A 51 4.84 0.23 12.80
N ASP A 52 5.80 -0.42 13.45
CA ASP A 52 7.10 0.17 13.72
C ASP A 52 7.89 0.47 12.44
N TRP A 53 8.94 1.28 12.57
CA TRP A 53 9.69 1.76 11.43
C TRP A 53 10.55 0.69 10.75
N ILE A 54 10.97 -0.35 11.47
CA ILE A 54 11.79 -1.45 10.92
C ILE A 54 10.92 -2.32 10.04
N ASN A 55 9.77 -2.76 10.56
CA ASN A 55 8.81 -3.54 9.79
C ASN A 55 8.27 -2.75 8.58
N ALA A 56 7.99 -1.45 8.74
CA ALA A 56 7.60 -0.60 7.61
C ALA A 56 8.67 -0.53 6.50
N LEU A 57 9.96 -0.46 6.87
CA LEU A 57 11.06 -0.47 5.90
C LEU A 57 11.19 -1.84 5.21
N GLY A 58 11.04 -2.93 5.97
CA GLY A 58 11.03 -4.29 5.44
C GLY A 58 9.94 -4.48 4.40
N MET A 59 8.70 -4.08 4.72
CA MET A 59 7.56 -4.14 3.79
C MET A 59 7.81 -3.36 2.51
N LEU A 60 8.32 -2.12 2.60
CA LEU A 60 8.63 -1.30 1.43
C LEU A 60 9.72 -1.93 0.55
N THR A 61 10.72 -2.54 1.16
CA THR A 61 11.82 -3.20 0.44
C THR A 61 11.32 -4.47 -0.27
N ALA A 62 10.49 -5.26 0.40
CA ALA A 62 9.85 -6.44 -0.20
C ALA A 62 8.93 -6.03 -1.35
N ALA A 63 8.08 -5.01 -1.16
CA ALA A 63 7.22 -4.47 -2.20
C ALA A 63 8.03 -3.99 -3.42
N GLN A 64 9.12 -3.27 -3.21
CA GLN A 64 10.01 -2.87 -4.30
C GLN A 64 10.63 -4.07 -5.01
N ALA A 65 11.02 -5.12 -4.29
CA ALA A 65 11.56 -6.33 -4.89
C ALA A 65 10.51 -7.04 -5.77
N ILE A 66 9.25 -7.13 -5.30
CA ILE A 66 8.13 -7.70 -6.05
C ILE A 66 7.90 -6.91 -7.36
N GLU A 67 7.79 -5.58 -7.27
CA GLU A 67 7.62 -4.72 -8.44
C GLU A 67 8.78 -4.85 -9.45
N ASN A 68 10.02 -4.94 -8.95
CA ASN A 68 11.19 -5.10 -9.80
C ASN A 68 11.30 -6.49 -10.43
N SER A 69 10.71 -7.52 -9.80
CA SER A 69 10.72 -8.89 -10.32
C SER A 69 9.72 -9.10 -11.48
N GLY A 70 8.73 -8.22 -11.62
CA GLY A 70 7.68 -8.30 -12.64
C GLY A 70 6.70 -9.44 -12.38
N TYR A 71 5.46 -9.28 -12.89
CA TYR A 71 4.32 -10.23 -12.86
C TYR A 71 4.77 -11.70 -13.06
N GLN A 72 5.21 -12.37 -11.99
CA GLN A 72 5.14 -13.82 -11.91
C GLN A 72 3.67 -14.09 -11.64
N LEU A 73 2.92 -14.47 -12.68
CA LEU A 73 1.66 -15.19 -12.47
C LEU A 73 1.97 -16.23 -11.40
N ALA A 74 1.33 -16.11 -10.24
CA ALA A 74 1.35 -17.19 -9.27
C ALA A 74 0.97 -18.45 -10.05
N GLU A 75 1.88 -19.41 -10.12
CA GLU A 75 1.51 -20.72 -10.63
C GLU A 75 0.45 -21.24 -9.64
N ASP A 76 -0.79 -21.36 -10.12
CA ASP A 76 -1.85 -22.08 -9.40
C ASP A 76 -1.36 -23.53 -9.22
N ASP A 77 -0.91 -23.88 -8.01
CA ASP A 77 -0.70 -25.27 -7.56
C ASP A 77 -1.97 -25.81 -6.85
#